data_AF-A0A2E0KRA8-F1
#
_entry.id   AF-A0A2E0KRA8-F1
#
_cell.length_a   1.000
_cell.length_b   1.000
_cell.length_c   1.000
_cell.angle_alpha   90.00
_cell.angle_beta   90.00
_cell.angle_gamma   90.00
#
_symmetry.space_group_name_H-M   'P 1'
#
loop_
_entity.id
_entity.type
_entity.pdbx_description
1 polymer ?
#
loop_
_entity_poly.entity_id
_entity_poly.type
_entity_poly.pdbx_seq_one_letter_code
_entity_poly.pdbx_strand_id
1 'polypeptide(L)'
;TEDEKKEKKDGIIADSSFFTLNSQAALSFYQSDETVRKSYKKMYHVGWPVDPIDYSKDKNEAKTNTGGDTQKNGCHLVDFLCATAAWDFFNNNDGFNAEKVNIYYKSFKMNNNILDIDHNDVLGDGNNAKLFVKKFNSFYRFMHMVLSVGMGAKGENNGVKAFQVRLNKNNIKDYDTLATEFMADLNTYMRMFGYSINPNNNAFNSGWIYQIKNSFEGKFVLENSSFTSEIKELGSKFNFGKLYADDHEFNWKDGSLIGSNDGADWADEVVKKLLEVKPSTNAQILNNKKEEFIAHIYNALNSIKTN
;
A
#
# COMPACT_ATOMS: atom_id res chain seq x y z
N THR A 1 18.39 21.37 -30.93
CA THR A 1 18.81 21.81 -32.29
C THR A 1 19.17 20.59 -33.12
N GLU A 2 19.39 20.71 -34.44
CA GLU A 2 19.79 19.57 -35.30
C GLU A 2 21.08 18.85 -34.82
N ASP A 3 21.82 19.45 -33.88
CA ASP A 3 23.06 18.93 -33.32
C ASP A 3 22.91 17.81 -32.28
N GLU A 4 21.73 17.59 -31.67
CA GLU A 4 21.56 16.55 -30.63
C GLU A 4 21.34 15.14 -31.22
N LYS A 5 21.15 15.01 -32.53
CA LYS A 5 20.80 13.73 -33.18
C LYS A 5 21.99 12.82 -33.51
N LYS A 6 23.24 13.21 -33.22
CA LYS A 6 24.41 12.55 -33.83
C LYS A 6 25.30 11.61 -33.01
N GLU A 7 25.12 11.41 -31.70
CA GLU A 7 26.12 10.62 -30.93
C GLU A 7 25.63 9.58 -29.90
N LYS A 8 24.43 9.01 -30.01
CA LYS A 8 24.10 7.80 -29.24
C LYS A 8 23.49 6.73 -30.14
N LYS A 9 24.09 5.53 -30.13
CA LYS A 9 23.68 4.36 -30.94
C LYS A 9 22.23 3.95 -30.71
N ASP A 10 21.65 4.38 -29.59
CA ASP A 10 20.22 4.39 -29.32
C ASP A 10 19.82 5.84 -29.02
N GLY A 11 19.25 6.52 -30.02
CA GLY A 11 18.80 7.89 -29.87
C GLY A 11 17.80 8.00 -28.72
N ILE A 12 18.00 8.97 -27.84
CA ILE A 12 17.04 9.30 -26.78
C ILE A 12 15.76 9.79 -27.48
N ILE A 13 14.72 8.95 -27.55
CA ILE A 13 13.44 9.30 -28.21
C ILE A 13 12.52 10.12 -27.29
N ALA A 14 12.82 10.20 -25.98
CA ALA A 14 12.09 11.04 -25.04
C ALA A 14 13.05 11.68 -24.03
N ASP A 15 13.47 12.91 -24.32
CA ASP A 15 14.19 13.72 -23.33
C ASP A 15 13.19 14.24 -22.29
N SER A 16 13.48 13.94 -21.01
CA SER A 16 12.72 14.40 -19.86
C SER A 16 12.63 15.93 -19.75
N SER A 17 13.55 16.67 -20.38
CA SER A 17 13.53 18.14 -20.44
C SER A 17 12.25 18.70 -21.10
N PHE A 18 11.62 17.94 -22.01
CA PHE A 18 10.36 18.30 -22.65
C PHE A 18 9.13 17.67 -21.98
N PHE A 19 9.30 16.90 -20.90
CA PHE A 19 8.19 16.17 -20.26
C PHE A 19 7.05 17.12 -19.87
N THR A 20 7.36 18.24 -19.20
CA THR A 20 6.34 19.22 -18.79
C THR A 20 5.60 19.81 -19.98
N LEU A 21 6.30 20.16 -21.07
CA LEU A 21 5.68 20.69 -22.28
C LEU A 21 4.79 19.65 -22.97
N ASN A 22 5.28 18.42 -23.09
CA ASN A 22 4.55 17.31 -23.69
C ASN A 22 3.32 16.93 -22.86
N SER A 23 3.42 16.94 -21.53
CA SER A 23 2.29 16.71 -20.62
C SER A 23 1.23 17.82 -20.74
N GLN A 24 1.64 19.08 -20.87
CA GLN A 24 0.70 20.19 -21.09
C GLN A 24 0.00 20.10 -22.46
N ALA A 25 0.74 19.76 -23.51
CA ALA A 25 0.19 19.56 -24.85
C ALA A 25 -0.80 18.39 -24.88
N ALA A 26 -0.45 17.26 -24.24
CA ALA A 26 -1.34 16.11 -24.11
C ALA A 26 -2.60 16.44 -23.31
N LEU A 27 -2.47 17.17 -22.19
CA LEU A 27 -3.63 17.59 -21.40
C LEU A 27 -4.55 18.52 -22.18
N SER A 28 -3.98 19.47 -22.94
CA SER A 28 -4.72 20.36 -23.82
C SER A 28 -5.47 19.56 -24.90
N PHE A 29 -4.82 18.57 -25.51
CA PHE A 29 -5.46 17.66 -26.46
C PHE A 29 -6.62 16.89 -25.83
N TYR A 30 -6.43 16.31 -24.63
CA TYR A 30 -7.51 15.59 -23.94
C TYR A 30 -8.71 16.48 -23.58
N GLN A 31 -8.47 17.77 -23.34
CA GLN A 31 -9.52 18.75 -23.08
C GLN A 31 -10.19 19.28 -24.36
N SER A 32 -9.48 19.38 -25.47
CA SER A 32 -10.02 19.93 -26.72
C SER A 32 -10.71 18.89 -27.59
N ASP A 33 -10.24 17.64 -27.58
CA ASP A 33 -10.72 16.60 -28.49
C ASP A 33 -12.12 16.09 -28.10
N GLU A 34 -13.06 16.13 -29.04
CA GLU A 34 -14.44 15.75 -28.80
C GLU A 34 -14.60 14.24 -28.56
N THR A 35 -13.82 13.42 -29.26
CA THR A 35 -13.86 11.96 -29.12
C THR A 35 -13.35 11.54 -27.75
N VAL A 36 -12.23 12.11 -27.29
CA VAL A 36 -11.70 11.88 -25.94
C VAL A 36 -12.73 12.29 -24.90
N ARG A 37 -13.31 13.49 -25.00
CA ARG A 37 -14.30 13.97 -24.01
C ARG A 37 -15.57 13.14 -23.94
N LYS A 38 -15.96 12.52 -25.06
CA LYS A 38 -17.09 11.58 -25.09
C LYS A 38 -16.72 10.21 -24.54
N SER A 39 -15.49 9.75 -24.75
CA SER A 39 -15.03 8.40 -24.42
C SER A 39 -14.55 8.27 -22.96
N TYR A 40 -13.80 9.26 -22.47
CA TYR A 40 -13.22 9.26 -21.13
C TYR A 40 -13.96 10.26 -20.24
N LYS A 41 -14.51 9.76 -19.13
CA LYS A 41 -15.31 10.57 -18.20
C LYS A 41 -14.56 10.99 -16.95
N LYS A 42 -13.52 10.23 -16.60
CA LYS A 42 -12.72 10.44 -15.40
C LYS A 42 -11.25 10.27 -15.75
N MET A 43 -10.44 11.27 -15.43
CA MET A 43 -8.99 11.23 -15.61
C MET A 43 -8.33 11.71 -14.31
N TYR A 44 -7.38 10.92 -13.80
CA TYR A 44 -6.56 11.32 -12.65
C TYR A 44 -5.20 11.75 -13.15
N HIS A 45 -4.79 12.95 -12.77
CA HIS A 45 -3.48 13.48 -13.07
C HIS A 45 -2.69 13.56 -11.76
N VAL A 46 -1.72 12.65 -11.63
CA VAL A 46 -0.84 12.52 -10.47
C VAL A 46 0.49 13.18 -10.79
N GLY A 47 0.85 14.20 -10.02
CA GLY A 47 2.11 14.94 -10.18
C GLY A 47 3.00 14.83 -8.95
N TRP A 48 4.31 14.94 -9.18
CA TRP A 48 5.32 15.00 -8.11
C TRP A 48 5.92 16.41 -8.07
N PRO A 49 5.95 17.09 -6.90
CA PRO A 49 6.23 18.52 -6.81
C PRO A 49 7.72 18.86 -6.69
N VAL A 50 8.59 18.05 -7.31
CA VAL A 50 10.03 18.33 -7.39
C VAL A 50 10.48 18.28 -8.85
N ASP A 51 11.60 18.92 -9.10
CA ASP A 51 12.23 18.87 -10.41
C ASP A 51 12.55 17.42 -10.81
N PRO A 52 12.45 17.07 -12.10
CA PRO A 52 12.82 15.75 -12.58
C PRO A 52 14.22 15.35 -12.09
N ILE A 53 14.31 14.20 -11.43
CA ILE A 53 15.60 13.63 -11.02
C ILE A 53 16.22 12.98 -12.26
N ASP A 54 17.41 13.44 -12.63
CA ASP A 54 18.22 12.78 -13.64
C ASP A 54 18.93 11.55 -13.04
N TYR A 55 18.29 10.39 -13.16
CA TYR A 55 18.85 9.11 -12.71
C TYR A 55 20.06 8.62 -13.52
N SER A 56 20.43 9.31 -14.61
CA SER A 56 21.64 9.03 -15.40
C SER A 56 22.86 9.80 -14.89
N LYS A 57 22.63 10.84 -14.07
CA LYS A 57 23.70 11.62 -13.44
C LYS A 57 24.54 10.68 -12.58
N ASP A 58 25.85 10.68 -12.83
CA ASP A 58 26.86 9.83 -12.18
C ASP A 58 26.84 8.33 -12.53
N LYS A 59 26.04 7.91 -13.51
CA LYS A 59 26.05 6.54 -14.01
C LYS A 59 26.81 6.43 -15.34
N ASN A 60 27.96 5.74 -15.32
CA ASN A 60 28.64 5.25 -16.53
C ASN A 60 27.94 3.99 -17.07
N GLU A 61 26.65 4.10 -17.41
CA GLU A 61 25.92 2.99 -18.03
C GLU A 61 26.19 2.98 -19.54
N ALA A 62 26.99 2.02 -20.01
CA ALA A 62 27.27 1.81 -21.43
C ALA A 62 26.04 1.37 -22.25
N LYS A 63 24.93 1.06 -21.59
CA LYS A 63 23.65 0.66 -22.17
C LYS A 63 22.51 1.26 -21.35
N THR A 64 21.59 1.93 -22.02
CA THR A 64 20.33 2.36 -21.42
C THR A 64 19.42 1.14 -21.28
N ASN A 65 19.21 0.62 -20.07
CA ASN A 65 18.17 -0.38 -19.83
C ASN A 65 16.80 0.32 -19.77
N THR A 66 16.17 0.54 -20.93
CA THR A 66 14.80 1.08 -21.01
C THR A 66 13.76 -0.05 -20.95
N GLY A 67 13.19 -0.28 -19.77
CA GLY A 67 12.09 -1.23 -19.55
C GLY A 67 12.51 -2.70 -19.47
N GLY A 68 11.61 -3.54 -18.95
CA GLY A 68 11.76 -5.01 -18.86
C GLY A 68 12.16 -5.53 -17.46
N ASP A 69 12.26 -6.85 -17.33
CA ASP A 69 12.57 -7.59 -16.07
C ASP A 69 13.91 -7.20 -15.42
N THR A 70 14.82 -6.64 -16.21
CA THR A 70 16.13 -6.17 -15.75
C THR A 70 16.10 -4.77 -15.14
N GLN A 71 15.05 -3.98 -15.36
CA GLN A 71 14.90 -2.65 -14.77
C GLN A 71 14.11 -2.74 -13.46
N LYS A 72 14.83 -2.73 -12.33
CA LYS A 72 14.25 -2.72 -10.98
C LYS A 72 14.32 -1.30 -10.41
N ASN A 73 13.27 -0.51 -10.60
CA ASN A 73 13.10 0.74 -9.89
C ASN A 73 12.42 0.46 -8.54
N GLY A 74 12.88 1.12 -7.47
CA GLY A 74 12.19 1.05 -6.18
C GLY A 74 10.79 1.68 -6.29
N CYS A 75 9.86 1.22 -5.45
CA CYS A 75 8.54 1.84 -5.38
C CYS A 75 8.64 3.27 -4.83
N HIS A 76 7.81 4.16 -5.36
CA HIS A 76 7.78 5.58 -5.02
C HIS A 76 6.39 5.98 -4.52
N LEU A 77 6.29 7.06 -3.75
CA LEU A 77 5.00 7.61 -3.29
C LEU A 77 3.98 7.81 -4.41
N VAL A 78 4.44 8.12 -5.63
CA VAL A 78 3.59 8.22 -6.82
C VAL A 78 2.85 6.92 -7.12
N ASP A 79 3.44 5.75 -6.85
CA ASP A 79 2.76 4.46 -7.02
C ASP A 79 1.59 4.31 -6.04
N PHE A 80 1.75 4.79 -4.80
CA PHE A 80 0.68 4.82 -3.81
C PHE A 80 -0.44 5.77 -4.23
N LEU A 81 -0.11 6.96 -4.73
CA LEU A 81 -1.09 7.92 -5.26
C LEU A 81 -1.87 7.31 -6.44
N CYS A 82 -1.19 6.64 -7.37
CA CYS A 82 -1.83 5.93 -8.48
C CYS A 82 -2.75 4.80 -7.97
N ALA A 83 -2.33 4.03 -6.97
CA ALA A 83 -3.18 3.00 -6.36
C ALA A 83 -4.43 3.58 -5.70
N THR A 84 -4.31 4.72 -5.01
CA THR A 84 -5.45 5.42 -4.40
C THR A 84 -6.39 6.05 -5.44
N ALA A 85 -5.85 6.56 -6.55
CA ALA A 85 -6.63 7.04 -7.68
C ALA A 85 -7.40 5.89 -8.36
N ALA A 86 -6.77 4.73 -8.54
CA ALA A 86 -7.44 3.53 -9.03
C ALA A 86 -8.55 3.06 -8.06
N TRP A 87 -8.29 3.11 -6.75
CA TRP A 87 -9.32 2.84 -5.74
C TRP A 87 -10.52 3.76 -5.90
N ASP A 88 -10.33 5.08 -5.99
CA ASP A 88 -11.44 6.01 -6.17
C ASP A 88 -12.15 5.76 -7.51
N PHE A 89 -11.42 5.50 -8.60
CA PHE A 89 -12.02 5.21 -9.90
C PHE A 89 -13.00 4.03 -9.86
N PHE A 90 -12.64 2.94 -9.18
CA PHE A 90 -13.47 1.72 -9.12
C PHE A 90 -14.54 1.74 -8.03
N ASN A 91 -14.45 2.62 -7.03
CA ASN A 91 -15.36 2.64 -5.88
C ASN A 91 -16.20 3.92 -5.78
N ASN A 92 -16.01 4.88 -6.67
CA ASN A 92 -16.77 6.12 -6.72
C ASN A 92 -17.49 6.26 -8.06
N ASN A 93 -18.81 6.09 -8.04
CA ASN A 93 -19.66 6.20 -9.23
C ASN A 93 -19.89 7.66 -9.68
N ASP A 94 -19.43 8.64 -8.90
CA ASP A 94 -19.57 10.05 -9.24
C ASP A 94 -18.58 10.44 -10.35
N GLY A 95 -19.02 11.42 -11.15
CA GLY A 95 -18.21 11.99 -12.22
C GLY A 95 -18.21 11.21 -13.55
N PHE A 96 -18.86 10.04 -13.61
CA PHE A 96 -19.02 9.27 -14.85
C PHE A 96 -20.17 9.76 -15.75
N ASN A 97 -21.18 10.44 -15.18
CA ASN A 97 -22.32 10.99 -15.91
C ASN A 97 -22.07 12.40 -16.48
N ALA A 98 -20.81 12.88 -16.47
CA ALA A 98 -20.49 14.23 -16.92
C ALA A 98 -20.47 14.35 -18.46
N GLU A 99 -20.97 15.49 -18.97
CA GLU A 99 -20.89 15.84 -20.40
C GLU A 99 -19.45 16.03 -20.87
N LYS A 100 -18.54 16.39 -19.96
CA LYS A 100 -17.10 16.58 -20.21
C LYS A 100 -16.29 15.69 -19.27
N VAL A 101 -15.05 15.40 -19.66
CA VAL A 101 -14.09 14.71 -18.80
C VAL A 101 -13.88 15.49 -17.51
N ASN A 102 -14.02 14.82 -16.37
CA ASN A 102 -13.61 15.38 -15.08
C ASN A 102 -12.14 15.03 -14.86
N ILE A 103 -11.31 16.07 -14.75
CA ILE A 103 -9.87 15.94 -14.50
C ILE A 103 -9.64 16.19 -13.01
N TYR A 104 -9.24 15.14 -12.30
CA TYR A 104 -8.87 15.19 -10.89
C TYR A 104 -7.36 15.35 -10.81
N TYR A 105 -6.91 16.48 -10.27
CA TYR A 105 -5.50 16.77 -10.08
C TYR A 105 -5.17 16.73 -8.59
N LYS A 106 -4.12 15.98 -8.26
CA LYS A 106 -3.50 16.05 -6.94
C LYS A 106 -2.04 16.42 -7.10
N SER A 107 -1.66 17.54 -6.50
CA SER A 107 -0.28 17.86 -6.19
C SER A 107 -0.12 18.05 -4.70
N PHE A 108 1.10 17.83 -4.25
CA PHE A 108 1.52 18.11 -2.90
C PHE A 108 2.39 19.36 -2.90
N LYS A 109 2.35 20.10 -1.79
CA LYS A 109 3.31 21.18 -1.57
C LYS A 109 4.38 20.65 -0.61
N MET A 110 5.63 20.88 -0.96
CA MET A 110 6.74 20.60 -0.06
C MET A 110 7.10 21.86 0.70
N ASN A 111 7.37 21.71 1.99
CA ASN A 111 7.87 22.79 2.85
C ASN A 111 9.31 22.45 3.22
N ASN A 112 10.28 23.23 2.74
CA ASN A 112 11.72 22.97 2.97
C ASN A 112 12.15 21.54 2.61
N ASN A 113 11.71 21.03 1.45
CA ASN A 113 11.93 19.65 0.99
C ASN A 113 11.32 18.54 1.88
N ILE A 114 10.51 18.91 2.87
CA ILE A 114 9.72 17.98 3.67
C ILE A 114 8.31 17.92 3.10
N LEU A 115 7.81 16.71 2.93
CA LEU A 115 6.47 16.42 2.47
C LEU A 115 5.70 15.68 3.55
N ASP A 116 4.68 16.34 4.10
CA ASP A 116 3.76 15.74 5.04
C ASP A 116 2.43 15.45 4.34
N ILE A 117 2.00 14.21 4.43
CA ILE A 117 0.76 13.71 3.81
C ILE A 117 -0.03 12.96 4.87
N ASP A 118 -1.33 13.25 4.96
CA ASP A 118 -2.27 12.40 5.67
C ASP A 118 -3.23 11.65 4.72
N HIS A 119 -4.11 10.82 5.27
CA HIS A 119 -5.05 10.04 4.47
C HIS A 119 -6.10 10.89 3.74
N ASN A 120 -6.49 12.04 4.30
CA ASN A 120 -7.43 12.97 3.69
C ASN A 120 -6.78 13.71 2.52
N ASP A 121 -5.47 13.97 2.59
CA ASP A 121 -4.74 14.51 1.46
C ASP A 121 -4.79 13.56 0.26
N VAL A 122 -4.83 12.25 0.46
CA VAL A 122 -4.80 11.31 -0.67
C VAL A 122 -6.21 11.01 -1.22
N LEU A 123 -7.21 10.84 -0.34
CA LEU A 123 -8.53 10.33 -0.72
C LEU A 123 -9.70 11.23 -0.32
N GLY A 124 -9.47 12.31 0.42
CA GLY A 124 -10.52 13.13 1.04
C GLY A 124 -11.14 12.49 2.29
N ASP A 125 -12.24 13.08 2.77
CA ASP A 125 -12.91 12.72 4.04
C ASP A 125 -14.23 11.95 3.86
N GLY A 126 -14.58 11.62 2.60
CA GLY A 126 -15.81 10.94 2.24
C GLY A 126 -15.87 9.46 2.66
N ASN A 127 -17.06 8.85 2.55
CA ASN A 127 -17.28 7.45 2.94
C ASN A 127 -16.37 6.46 2.18
N ASN A 128 -16.07 6.72 0.90
CA ASN A 128 -15.17 5.89 0.11
C ASN A 128 -13.72 5.93 0.65
N ALA A 129 -13.26 7.12 1.04
CA ALA A 129 -11.95 7.30 1.67
C ALA A 129 -11.86 6.60 3.02
N LYS A 130 -12.88 6.76 3.87
CA LYS A 130 -12.97 6.04 5.16
C LYS A 130 -12.96 4.53 4.96
N LEU A 131 -13.62 4.01 3.94
CA LEU A 131 -13.60 2.59 3.59
C LEU A 131 -12.21 2.13 3.14
N PHE A 132 -11.53 2.91 2.29
CA PHE A 132 -10.14 2.63 1.92
C PHE A 132 -9.24 2.55 3.15
N VAL A 133 -9.28 3.57 4.02
CA VAL A 133 -8.42 3.65 5.21
C VAL A 133 -8.66 2.44 6.11
N LYS A 134 -9.93 2.04 6.32
CA LYS A 134 -10.26 0.81 7.06
C LYS A 134 -9.64 -0.43 6.42
N LYS A 135 -9.78 -0.62 5.11
CA LYS A 135 -9.21 -1.78 4.39
C LYS A 135 -7.69 -1.77 4.42
N PHE A 136 -7.07 -0.62 4.15
CA PHE A 136 -5.62 -0.44 4.15
C PHE A 136 -5.03 -0.72 5.54
N ASN A 137 -5.59 -0.12 6.60
CA ASN A 137 -5.15 -0.36 7.97
C ASN A 137 -5.32 -1.82 8.37
N SER A 138 -6.45 -2.45 8.01
CA SER A 138 -6.69 -3.87 8.29
C SER A 138 -5.66 -4.76 7.61
N PHE A 139 -5.37 -4.47 6.34
CA PHE A 139 -4.37 -5.20 5.57
C PHE A 139 -2.96 -5.01 6.15
N TYR A 140 -2.60 -3.79 6.53
CA TYR A 140 -1.31 -3.47 7.15
C TYR A 140 -1.12 -4.18 8.50
N ARG A 141 -2.18 -4.23 9.32
CA ARG A 141 -2.19 -4.98 10.60
C ARG A 141 -2.03 -6.47 10.38
N PHE A 142 -2.81 -7.02 9.45
CA PHE A 142 -2.74 -8.44 9.13
C PHE A 142 -1.38 -8.83 8.55
N MET A 143 -0.79 -7.96 7.72
CA MET A 143 0.58 -8.13 7.24
C MET A 143 1.57 -8.29 8.39
N HIS A 144 1.53 -7.42 9.41
CA HIS A 144 2.40 -7.56 10.58
C HIS A 144 2.09 -8.81 11.41
N MET A 145 0.82 -9.15 11.63
CA MET A 145 0.46 -10.42 12.28
C MET A 145 1.07 -11.64 11.56
N VAL A 146 1.08 -11.64 10.23
CA VAL A 146 1.66 -12.71 9.42
C VAL A 146 3.19 -12.67 9.49
N LEU A 147 3.79 -11.51 9.22
CA LEU A 147 5.23 -11.38 8.99
C LEU A 147 6.06 -11.37 10.27
N SER A 148 5.61 -10.65 11.30
CA SER A 148 6.30 -10.58 12.59
C SER A 148 5.83 -11.67 13.55
N VAL A 149 4.55 -11.66 13.94
CA VAL A 149 4.01 -12.59 14.96
C VAL A 149 4.03 -14.03 14.45
N GLY A 150 3.63 -14.25 13.20
CA GLY A 150 3.69 -15.55 12.53
C GLY A 150 5.08 -15.93 12.03
N MET A 151 6.09 -15.07 12.22
CA MET A 151 7.46 -15.18 11.67
C MET A 151 7.50 -15.38 10.15
N GLY A 152 6.45 -14.98 9.44
CA GLY A 152 6.30 -15.13 8.01
C GLY A 152 7.33 -14.35 7.20
N ALA A 153 8.06 -13.39 7.78
CA ALA A 153 9.13 -12.65 7.10
C ALA A 153 10.42 -13.45 6.88
N LYS A 154 10.65 -14.56 7.61
CA LYS A 154 11.95 -15.25 7.66
C LYS A 154 11.97 -16.55 6.84
N GLY A 155 12.94 -16.70 5.95
CA GLY A 155 13.24 -17.96 5.24
C GLY A 155 12.02 -18.62 4.61
N GLU A 156 11.84 -19.92 4.85
CA GLU A 156 10.70 -20.71 4.34
C GLU A 156 9.46 -20.65 5.25
N ASN A 157 9.46 -19.83 6.30
CA ASN A 157 8.33 -19.75 7.21
C ASN A 157 7.09 -19.19 6.53
N ASN A 158 5.94 -19.79 6.83
CA ASN A 158 4.64 -19.32 6.37
C ASN A 158 3.83 -18.79 7.56
N GLY A 159 3.75 -17.46 7.67
CA GLY A 159 3.05 -16.77 8.74
C GLY A 159 1.53 -16.91 8.66
N VAL A 160 0.98 -17.07 7.45
CA VAL A 160 -0.47 -17.33 7.26
C VAL A 160 -0.81 -18.72 7.80
N LYS A 161 0.04 -19.71 7.55
CA LYS A 161 -0.10 -21.06 8.13
C LYS A 161 0.04 -21.02 9.65
N ALA A 162 1.00 -20.27 10.18
CA ALA A 162 1.15 -20.08 11.62
C ALA A 162 -0.10 -19.45 12.25
N PHE A 163 -0.69 -18.45 11.58
CA PHE A 163 -1.95 -17.85 12.00
C PHE A 163 -3.12 -18.84 11.94
N GLN A 164 -3.26 -19.62 10.86
CA GLN A 164 -4.27 -20.68 10.77
C GLN A 164 -4.14 -21.70 11.92
N VAL A 165 -2.92 -22.10 12.27
CA VAL A 165 -2.66 -22.98 13.44
C VAL A 165 -3.10 -22.31 14.74
N ARG A 166 -2.87 -20.99 14.90
CA ARG A 166 -3.36 -20.23 16.06
C ARG A 166 -4.90 -20.23 16.11
N LEU A 167 -5.58 -20.09 14.98
CA LEU A 167 -7.05 -20.19 14.90
C LEU A 167 -7.56 -21.56 15.37
N ASN A 168 -6.96 -22.64 14.86
CA ASN A 168 -7.32 -24.01 15.24
C ASN A 168 -7.17 -24.24 16.76
N LYS A 169 -6.05 -23.80 17.35
CA LYS A 169 -5.80 -23.87 18.80
C LYS A 169 -6.84 -23.12 19.64
N ASN A 170 -7.49 -22.11 19.07
CA ASN A 170 -8.56 -21.32 19.71
C ASN A 170 -9.97 -21.75 19.26
N ASN A 171 -10.12 -22.99 18.80
CA ASN A 171 -11.40 -23.58 18.37
C ASN A 171 -12.05 -22.95 17.13
N ILE A 172 -11.32 -22.16 16.34
CA ILE A 172 -11.78 -21.66 15.05
C ILE A 172 -11.29 -22.62 13.95
N LYS A 173 -12.10 -23.64 13.67
CA LYS A 173 -11.77 -24.73 12.74
C LYS A 173 -12.28 -24.54 11.32
N ASP A 174 -13.03 -23.46 11.07
CA ASP A 174 -13.66 -23.12 9.78
C ASP A 174 -12.64 -23.07 8.61
N TYR A 175 -11.35 -22.93 8.91
CA TYR A 175 -10.27 -22.71 7.96
C TYR A 175 -9.21 -23.80 7.93
N ASP A 176 -9.44 -24.94 8.58
CA ASP A 176 -8.47 -26.07 8.63
C ASP A 176 -8.12 -26.60 7.23
N THR A 177 -9.06 -26.49 6.29
CA THR A 177 -8.94 -26.97 4.92
C THR A 177 -8.42 -25.92 3.93
N LEU A 178 -7.92 -24.77 4.40
CA LEU A 178 -7.29 -23.80 3.50
C LEU A 178 -6.13 -24.46 2.75
N ALA A 179 -6.11 -24.29 1.44
CA ALA A 179 -5.05 -24.82 0.59
C ALA A 179 -3.68 -24.26 0.98
N THR A 180 -2.68 -25.12 1.09
CA THR A 180 -1.30 -24.73 1.43
C THR A 180 -0.72 -23.71 0.45
N GLU A 181 -1.00 -23.88 -0.85
CA GLU A 181 -0.58 -22.95 -1.91
C GLU A 181 -1.14 -21.54 -1.67
N PHE A 182 -2.45 -21.42 -1.39
CA PHE A 182 -3.05 -20.12 -1.07
C PHE A 182 -2.38 -19.43 0.12
N MET A 183 -2.09 -20.19 1.19
CA MET A 183 -1.40 -19.61 2.35
C MET A 183 0.03 -19.18 2.01
N ALA A 184 0.73 -19.93 1.16
CA ALA A 184 2.08 -19.60 0.70
C ALA A 184 2.08 -18.35 -0.20
N ASP A 185 1.15 -18.27 -1.16
CA ASP A 185 0.99 -17.12 -2.05
C ASP A 185 0.64 -15.86 -1.27
N LEU A 186 -0.28 -15.96 -0.31
CA LEU A 186 -0.65 -14.83 0.53
C LEU A 186 0.53 -14.36 1.40
N ASN A 187 1.30 -15.29 1.99
CA ASN A 187 2.50 -14.94 2.73
C ASN A 187 3.55 -14.25 1.83
N THR A 188 3.74 -14.76 0.61
CA THR A 188 4.64 -14.15 -0.39
C THR A 188 4.19 -12.75 -0.76
N TYR A 189 2.89 -12.55 -1.01
CA TYR A 189 2.34 -11.22 -1.27
C TYR A 189 2.56 -10.27 -0.08
N MET A 190 2.37 -10.73 1.16
CA MET A 190 2.65 -9.93 2.36
C MET A 190 4.13 -9.52 2.43
N ARG A 191 5.07 -10.41 2.04
CA ARG A 191 6.50 -10.06 1.97
C ARG A 191 6.80 -9.01 0.90
N MET A 192 6.18 -9.13 -0.28
CA MET A 192 6.33 -8.17 -1.37
C MET A 192 5.78 -6.81 -0.99
N PHE A 193 4.61 -6.77 -0.34
CA PHE A 193 3.98 -5.55 0.12
C PHE A 193 4.72 -4.92 1.31
N GLY A 194 4.96 -5.70 2.36
CA GLY A 194 5.54 -5.27 3.64
C GLY A 194 7.06 -5.37 3.65
N TYR A 195 7.59 -6.54 4.05
CA TYR A 195 9.03 -6.78 4.15
C TYR A 195 9.37 -8.27 4.21
N SER A 196 10.65 -8.59 4.02
CA SER A 196 11.21 -9.90 4.33
C SER A 196 12.51 -9.76 5.11
N ILE A 197 12.96 -10.84 5.74
CA ILE A 197 14.24 -10.90 6.46
C ILE A 197 15.10 -11.94 5.77
N ASN A 198 16.28 -11.51 5.33
CA ASN A 198 17.24 -12.39 4.68
C ASN A 198 17.69 -13.49 5.67
N PRO A 199 17.52 -14.77 5.33
CA PRO A 199 17.82 -15.87 6.26
C PRO A 199 19.33 -16.01 6.56
N ASN A 200 20.21 -15.51 5.69
CA ASN A 200 21.65 -15.73 5.80
C ASN A 200 22.34 -14.73 6.71
N ASN A 201 21.91 -13.47 6.68
CA ASN A 201 22.53 -12.38 7.45
C ASN A 201 21.55 -11.63 8.35
N ASN A 202 20.28 -12.08 8.40
CA ASN A 202 19.22 -11.44 9.17
C ASN A 202 19.07 -9.95 8.82
N ALA A 203 19.29 -9.57 7.56
CA ALA A 203 19.06 -8.21 7.08
C ALA A 203 17.58 -7.98 6.74
N PHE A 204 17.09 -6.78 7.02
CA PHE A 204 15.75 -6.34 6.64
C PHE A 204 15.71 -5.96 5.16
N ASN A 205 14.76 -6.53 4.42
CA ASN A 205 14.51 -6.23 3.01
C ASN A 205 13.15 -5.55 2.88
N SER A 206 13.17 -4.27 2.52
CA SER A 206 11.96 -3.46 2.33
C SER A 206 11.11 -3.98 1.17
N GLY A 207 9.83 -4.29 1.45
CA GLY A 207 8.80 -4.44 0.43
C GLY A 207 8.27 -3.08 -0.05
N TRP A 208 7.26 -3.11 -0.91
CA TRP A 208 6.72 -1.95 -1.60
C TRP A 208 6.34 -0.80 -0.66
N ILE A 209 5.61 -1.07 0.43
CA ILE A 209 5.11 0.00 1.31
C ILE A 209 6.23 0.69 2.10
N TYR A 210 7.30 -0.05 2.44
CA TYR A 210 8.49 0.52 3.08
C TYR A 210 9.33 1.33 2.08
N GLN A 211 9.46 0.85 0.84
CA GLN A 211 10.11 1.59 -0.23
C GLN A 211 9.37 2.91 -0.53
N ILE A 212 8.04 2.86 -0.63
CA ILE A 212 7.17 4.04 -0.77
C ILE A 212 7.43 5.03 0.36
N LYS A 213 7.40 4.58 1.61
CA LYS A 213 7.63 5.46 2.77
C LYS A 213 9.01 6.13 2.74
N ASN A 214 10.02 5.43 2.25
CA ASN A 214 11.40 5.88 2.20
C ASN A 214 11.74 6.67 0.93
N SER A 215 10.78 6.81 0.00
CA SER A 215 10.99 7.55 -1.25
C SER A 215 10.92 9.07 -1.10
N PHE A 216 10.55 9.58 0.08
CA PHE A 216 10.45 11.00 0.38
C PHE A 216 10.73 11.27 1.87
N GLU A 217 11.11 12.49 2.21
CA GLU A 217 11.25 12.96 3.59
C GLU A 217 9.93 13.57 4.09
N GLY A 218 9.56 13.25 5.33
CA GLY A 218 8.36 13.75 6.00
C GLY A 218 7.37 12.66 6.40
N LYS A 219 6.13 13.08 6.72
CA LYS A 219 5.05 12.24 7.22
C LYS A 219 4.30 11.55 6.09
N PHE A 220 4.00 10.27 6.28
CA PHE A 220 3.15 9.49 5.38
C PHE A 220 1.76 9.26 6.01
N VAL A 221 0.87 8.59 5.26
CA VAL A 221 -0.49 8.28 5.73
C VAL A 221 -0.51 7.50 7.05
N LEU A 222 0.52 6.71 7.34
CA LEU A 222 0.77 6.11 8.66
C LEU A 222 1.96 6.78 9.32
N GLU A 223 1.99 6.76 10.66
CA GLU A 223 3.08 7.31 11.46
C GLU A 223 4.42 6.63 11.15
N ASN A 224 5.53 7.37 11.23
CA ASN A 224 6.87 6.83 10.92
C ASN A 224 7.22 5.59 11.75
N SER A 225 6.77 5.55 13.01
CA SER A 225 6.96 4.40 13.90
C SER A 225 6.33 3.11 13.38
N SER A 226 5.32 3.20 12.50
CA SER A 226 4.70 2.04 11.85
C SER A 226 5.66 1.31 10.91
N PHE A 227 6.75 1.95 10.48
CA PHE A 227 7.70 1.47 9.48
C PHE A 227 9.08 1.13 10.07
N THR A 228 9.12 0.61 11.29
CA THR A 228 10.40 0.15 11.86
C THR A 228 11.02 -0.98 11.02
N SER A 229 12.30 -0.84 10.69
CA SER A 229 13.12 -1.89 10.08
C SER A 229 13.95 -2.68 11.11
N GLU A 230 13.82 -2.33 12.39
CA GLU A 230 14.55 -2.97 13.47
C GLU A 230 13.92 -4.33 13.82
N ILE A 231 14.61 -5.41 13.46
CA ILE A 231 14.08 -6.78 13.58
C ILE A 231 13.70 -7.15 15.02
N LYS A 232 14.42 -6.61 16.01
CA LYS A 232 14.10 -6.83 17.43
C LYS A 232 12.78 -6.15 17.82
N GLU A 233 12.53 -4.95 17.29
CA GLU A 233 11.28 -4.22 17.55
C GLU A 233 10.10 -4.93 16.90
N LEU A 234 10.24 -5.31 15.62
CA LEU A 234 9.21 -6.07 14.89
C LEU A 234 8.75 -7.32 15.64
N GLY A 235 9.67 -8.06 16.26
CA GLY A 235 9.36 -9.32 16.93
C GLY A 235 8.80 -9.21 18.35
N SER A 236 8.99 -8.09 19.06
CA SER A 236 8.69 -8.03 20.51
C SER A 236 8.07 -6.73 21.02
N LYS A 237 8.05 -5.67 20.21
CA LYS A 237 7.63 -4.32 20.65
C LYS A 237 6.72 -3.61 19.67
N PHE A 238 6.61 -4.10 18.44
CA PHE A 238 5.84 -3.42 17.42
C PHE A 238 4.34 -3.51 17.70
N ASN A 239 3.74 -2.37 18.03
CA ASN A 239 2.32 -2.23 18.31
C ASN A 239 1.57 -1.91 17.01
N PHE A 240 1.11 -2.93 16.28
CA PHE A 240 0.30 -2.72 15.07
C PHE A 240 -1.15 -2.24 15.37
N GLY A 241 -1.55 -2.14 16.63
CA GLY A 241 -2.79 -1.46 17.03
C GLY A 241 -2.69 0.07 16.89
N LYS A 242 -1.48 0.64 17.05
CA LYS A 242 -1.17 2.07 17.01
C LYS A 242 -0.41 2.42 15.72
N LEU A 243 -1.15 2.68 14.64
CA LEU A 243 -0.57 3.02 13.33
C LEU A 243 -0.40 4.54 13.11
N TYR A 244 -1.01 5.35 13.97
CA TYR A 244 -1.04 6.80 13.90
C TYR A 244 -0.52 7.38 15.21
N ALA A 245 -0.24 8.69 15.25
CA ALA A 245 0.01 9.43 16.49
C ALA A 245 -1.07 9.16 17.55
N ASP A 246 -0.71 9.33 18.82
CA ASP A 246 -1.59 9.07 19.96
C ASP A 246 -2.95 9.78 19.82
N ASP A 247 -4.03 9.14 20.28
CA ASP A 247 -5.43 9.59 20.21
C ASP A 247 -6.12 9.63 18.82
N HIS A 248 -5.48 9.14 17.75
CA HIS A 248 -6.14 9.07 16.45
C HIS A 248 -7.32 8.07 16.43
N GLU A 249 -8.44 8.45 15.79
CA GLU A 249 -9.68 7.64 15.67
C GLU A 249 -9.53 6.26 15.00
N PHE A 250 -8.38 5.99 14.35
CA PHE A 250 -8.11 4.71 13.69
C PHE A 250 -7.15 3.83 14.49
N ASN A 251 -6.57 4.36 15.57
CA ASN A 251 -5.82 3.55 16.53
C ASN A 251 -6.80 2.72 17.35
N TRP A 252 -6.44 1.47 17.61
CA TRP A 252 -7.21 0.67 18.56
C TRP A 252 -7.02 1.23 19.96
N LYS A 253 -8.12 1.29 20.69
CA LYS A 253 -8.10 1.70 22.08
C LYS A 253 -7.38 0.63 22.89
N ASP A 254 -6.41 1.04 23.70
CA ASP A 254 -5.70 0.13 24.58
C ASP A 254 -6.72 -0.66 25.41
N GLY A 255 -6.70 -1.99 25.25
CA GLY A 255 -7.63 -2.87 25.94
C GLY A 255 -7.46 -2.76 27.44
N SER A 256 -8.56 -2.70 28.19
CA SER A 256 -8.58 -2.60 29.66
C SER A 256 -8.12 -3.88 30.38
N LEU A 257 -7.40 -4.78 29.70
CA LEU A 257 -6.80 -5.99 30.27
C LEU A 257 -5.28 -5.94 30.06
N ILE A 258 -4.64 -5.19 30.96
CA ILE A 258 -3.22 -5.31 31.35
C ILE A 258 -2.21 -5.05 30.22
N GLY A 259 -1.87 -3.77 30.00
CA GLY A 259 -0.49 -3.32 29.73
C GLY A 259 0.27 -3.88 28.53
N SER A 260 -0.38 -4.61 27.63
CA SER A 260 0.28 -5.24 26.49
C SER A 260 0.36 -4.29 25.30
N ASN A 261 1.56 -3.75 25.08
CA ASN A 261 1.88 -2.97 23.88
C ASN A 261 2.52 -3.83 22.78
N ASP A 262 2.49 -5.16 22.88
CA ASP A 262 3.16 -6.05 21.94
C ASP A 262 2.22 -6.56 20.84
N GLY A 263 2.80 -7.00 19.73
CA GLY A 263 2.03 -7.51 18.60
C GLY A 263 1.40 -8.89 18.84
N ALA A 264 1.92 -9.70 19.76
CA ALA A 264 1.37 -11.03 20.02
C ALA A 264 0.01 -10.94 20.73
N ASP A 265 -0.10 -10.05 21.71
CA ASP A 265 -1.32 -9.79 22.46
C ASP A 265 -2.42 -9.21 21.56
N TRP A 266 -2.06 -8.31 20.63
CA TRP A 266 -3.00 -7.85 19.60
C TRP A 266 -3.45 -8.97 18.66
N ALA A 267 -2.56 -9.90 18.30
CA ALA A 267 -2.96 -11.05 17.50
C ALA A 267 -3.97 -11.93 18.25
N ASP A 268 -3.80 -12.11 19.56
CA ASP A 268 -4.76 -12.84 20.40
C ASP A 268 -6.09 -12.10 20.56
N GLU A 269 -6.09 -10.78 20.66
CA GLU A 269 -7.33 -9.99 20.65
C GLU A 269 -8.10 -10.14 19.33
N VAL A 270 -7.40 -10.15 18.19
CA VAL A 270 -8.02 -10.43 16.89
C VAL A 270 -8.62 -11.84 16.86
N VAL A 271 -7.94 -12.84 17.42
CA VAL A 271 -8.46 -14.21 17.51
C VAL A 271 -9.73 -14.27 18.36
N LYS A 272 -9.79 -13.55 19.49
CA LYS A 272 -11.04 -13.44 20.28
C LYS A 272 -12.16 -12.83 19.44
N LYS A 273 -11.88 -11.75 18.70
CA LYS A 273 -12.88 -11.12 17.83
C LYS A 273 -13.38 -12.02 16.71
N LEU A 274 -12.55 -12.90 16.16
CA LEU A 274 -12.97 -13.93 15.20
C LEU A 274 -13.96 -14.97 15.78
N LEU A 275 -14.10 -15.07 17.11
CA LEU A 275 -15.17 -15.88 17.73
C LEU A 275 -16.49 -15.12 17.81
N GLU A 276 -16.43 -13.78 17.87
CA GLU A 276 -17.59 -12.90 18.05
C GLU A 276 -18.23 -12.46 16.73
N VAL A 277 -17.43 -12.34 15.68
CA VAL A 277 -17.91 -11.92 14.35
C VAL A 277 -17.95 -13.09 13.38
N LYS A 278 -18.70 -12.94 12.28
CA LYS A 278 -18.67 -13.84 11.13
C LYS A 278 -18.77 -13.05 9.82
N PRO A 279 -18.28 -13.58 8.69
CA PRO A 279 -18.58 -13.02 7.36
C PRO A 279 -20.08 -13.00 7.08
N SER A 280 -20.55 -12.00 6.35
CA SER A 280 -21.96 -11.91 5.92
C SER A 280 -22.06 -11.77 4.40
N THR A 281 -22.80 -12.69 3.76
CA THR A 281 -23.04 -12.69 2.31
C THR A 281 -23.88 -11.48 1.85
N ASN A 282 -24.59 -10.81 2.75
CA ASN A 282 -25.37 -9.62 2.43
C ASN A 282 -24.50 -8.36 2.28
N ALA A 283 -23.27 -8.38 2.82
CA ALA A 283 -22.37 -7.23 2.83
C ALA A 283 -21.04 -7.51 2.09
N GLN A 284 -20.71 -8.78 1.84
CA GLN A 284 -19.43 -9.20 1.29
C GLN A 284 -19.64 -10.28 0.21
N ILE A 285 -18.82 -10.22 -0.84
CA ILE A 285 -18.77 -11.26 -1.88
C ILE A 285 -17.94 -12.42 -1.33
N LEU A 286 -18.56 -13.59 -1.14
CA LEU A 286 -17.99 -14.76 -0.46
C LEU A 286 -18.23 -16.02 -1.30
N ASN A 287 -17.48 -16.18 -2.38
CA ASN A 287 -17.64 -17.30 -3.32
C ASN A 287 -16.91 -18.56 -2.88
N ASN A 288 -15.90 -18.44 -2.01
CA ASN A 288 -15.07 -19.55 -1.58
C ASN A 288 -14.46 -19.32 -0.19
N LYS A 289 -13.88 -20.38 0.38
CA LYS A 289 -13.26 -20.34 1.73
C LYS A 289 -12.07 -19.38 1.85
N LYS A 290 -11.38 -19.05 0.75
CA LYS A 290 -10.27 -18.08 0.78
C LYS A 290 -10.83 -16.67 1.00
N GLU A 291 -11.91 -16.33 0.29
CA GLU A 291 -12.62 -15.05 0.46
C GLU A 291 -13.27 -14.94 1.83
N GLU A 292 -13.92 -16.01 2.32
CA GLU A 292 -14.45 -16.05 3.69
C GLU A 292 -13.37 -15.84 4.76
N PHE A 293 -12.19 -16.44 4.58
CA PHE A 293 -11.06 -16.27 5.51
C PHE A 293 -10.61 -14.81 5.60
N ILE A 294 -10.39 -14.16 4.46
CA ILE A 294 -9.98 -12.75 4.40
C ILE A 294 -11.09 -11.83 4.95
N ALA A 295 -12.35 -12.08 4.58
CA ALA A 295 -13.49 -11.32 5.06
C ALA A 295 -13.66 -11.42 6.58
N HIS A 296 -13.45 -12.61 7.14
CA HIS A 296 -13.58 -12.83 8.58
C HIS A 296 -12.50 -12.06 9.35
N ILE A 297 -11.25 -12.12 8.89
CA ILE A 297 -10.12 -11.34 9.44
C ILE A 297 -10.43 -9.84 9.37
N TYR A 298 -10.89 -9.37 8.21
CA TYR A 298 -11.28 -7.96 8.05
C TYR A 298 -12.38 -7.56 9.05
N ASN A 299 -13.43 -8.35 9.21
CA ASN A 299 -14.50 -8.06 10.16
C ASN A 299 -13.99 -8.04 11.60
N ALA A 300 -13.13 -8.98 11.99
CA ALA A 300 -12.56 -9.04 13.33
C ALA A 300 -11.68 -7.82 13.63
N LEU A 301 -10.76 -7.47 12.72
CA LEU A 301 -9.90 -6.29 12.85
C LEU A 301 -10.69 -4.98 13.00
N ASN A 302 -11.82 -4.86 12.30
CA ASN A 302 -12.69 -3.67 12.37
C ASN A 302 -13.72 -3.71 13.51
N SER A 303 -13.81 -4.81 14.25
CA SER A 303 -14.66 -4.92 15.45
C SER A 303 -13.95 -4.53 16.74
N ILE A 304 -12.62 -4.44 16.70
CA ILE A 304 -11.81 -3.93 17.81
C ILE A 304 -12.10 -2.44 17.98
N LYS A 305 -12.38 -2.03 19.22
CA LYS A 305 -12.70 -0.62 19.55
C LYS A 305 -11.53 0.29 19.20
N THR A 306 -11.83 1.40 18.57
CA THR A 306 -10.89 2.48 18.29
C THR A 306 -11.06 3.63 19.29
N ASN A 307 -10.12 4.56 19.30
CA ASN A 307 -10.19 5.80 20.09
C ASN A 307 -11.36 6.70 19.66
#